data_AF-A0A531N8T8-F1
#
_entry.id   AF-A0A531N8T8-F1
#
_cell.length_a   1.000
_cell.length_b   1.000
_cell.length_c   1.000
_cell.angle_alpha   90.00
_cell.angle_beta   90.00
_cell.angle_gamma   90.00
#
_symmetry.space_group_name_H-M   'P 1'
#
loop_
_entity.id
_entity.type
_entity.pdbx_description
1 polymer ?
#
loop_
_entity_poly.entity_id
_entity_poly.type
_entity_poly.pdbx_seq_one_letter_code
_entity_poly.pdbx_strand_id
1 'polypeptide(L)'
;MRNFSIVWICSDQQRWDTLQCLGFKGTQTPNIDRLAARGTAFARAYCQSPICTPSRTSFLTGLYPIAHQVHQNGAGTFPSHLVLLPKLMANAGYYTG
;
A
#
# COMPACT_ATOMS: atom_id res chain seq x y z
N MET A 1 -0.37 26.81 1.69
CA MET A 1 -0.19 25.51 0.99
C MET A 1 -1.56 24.99 0.60
N ARG A 2 -1.72 24.31 -0.54
CA ARG A 2 -3.01 23.70 -0.89
C ARG A 2 -3.24 22.50 0.05
N ASN A 3 -4.37 22.49 0.75
CA ASN A 3 -4.78 21.39 1.61
C ASN A 3 -5.44 20.31 0.73
N PHE A 4 -4.75 19.18 0.56
CA PHE A 4 -5.28 18.00 -0.11
C PHE A 4 -5.38 16.85 0.87
N SER A 5 -6.46 16.08 0.81
CA SER A 5 -6.58 14.82 1.54
C SER A 5 -5.94 13.70 0.74
N ILE A 6 -5.30 12.76 1.44
CA ILE A 6 -4.71 11.56 0.85
C ILE A 6 -5.52 10.36 1.33
N VAL A 7 -5.96 9.51 0.40
CA VAL A 7 -6.69 8.28 0.71
C VAL A 7 -5.85 7.10 0.22
N TRP A 8 -5.38 6.27 1.15
CA TRP A 8 -4.68 5.03 0.83
C TRP A 8 -5.66 3.86 0.85
N ILE A 9 -5.92 3.26 -0.31
CA ILE A 9 -6.72 2.04 -0.45
C ILE A 9 -5.79 0.86 -0.70
N CYS A 10 -5.89 -0.21 0.11
CA CYS A 10 -5.13 -1.44 -0.05
C CYS A 10 -6.07 -2.63 0.08
N SER A 11 -6.28 -3.37 -1.00
CA SER A 11 -6.93 -4.69 -0.95
C SER A 11 -5.96 -5.73 -0.40
N ASP A 12 -6.50 -6.81 0.17
CA ASP A 12 -5.70 -7.97 0.60
C ASP A 12 -5.77 -9.08 -0.45
N GLN A 13 -4.62 -9.72 -0.70
CA GLN A 13 -4.45 -10.84 -1.64
C GLN A 13 -4.95 -10.60 -3.09
N GLN A 14 -5.16 -9.36 -3.51
CA GLN A 14 -5.62 -9.07 -4.85
C GLN A 14 -4.52 -9.35 -5.88
N ARG A 15 -4.78 -10.25 -6.83
CA ARG A 15 -3.92 -10.43 -8.01
C ARG A 15 -4.05 -9.23 -8.95
N TRP A 16 -2.94 -8.79 -9.51
CA TRP A 16 -2.90 -7.61 -10.39
C TRP A 16 -3.75 -7.78 -11.66
N ASP A 17 -3.87 -9.01 -12.17
CA ASP A 17 -4.57 -9.36 -13.41
C ASP A 17 -6.07 -9.63 -13.21
N THR A 18 -6.67 -9.07 -12.17
CA THR A 18 -8.12 -9.19 -11.90
C THR A 18 -8.90 -7.91 -12.13
N LEU A 19 -8.22 -6.83 -12.54
CA LEU A 19 -8.80 -5.53 -12.84
C LEU A 19 -9.08 -5.38 -14.34
N GLN A 20 -10.25 -4.85 -14.69
CA GLN A 20 -10.63 -4.63 -16.09
C GLN A 20 -9.74 -3.57 -16.75
N CYS A 21 -9.37 -2.51 -16.04
CA CYS A 21 -8.41 -1.51 -16.51
C CYS A 21 -7.00 -2.06 -16.79
N LEU A 22 -6.68 -3.26 -16.31
CA LEU A 22 -5.42 -3.96 -16.57
C LEU A 22 -5.59 -5.13 -17.56
N GLY A 23 -6.74 -5.21 -18.24
CA GLY A 23 -7.01 -6.15 -19.35
C GLY A 23 -7.80 -7.40 -18.98
N PHE A 24 -8.21 -7.57 -17.72
CA PHE A 24 -9.01 -8.73 -17.31
C PHE A 24 -10.47 -8.61 -17.78
N LYS A 25 -11.03 -9.66 -18.37
CA LYS A 25 -12.43 -9.66 -18.86
C LYS A 25 -13.43 -10.36 -17.93
N GLY A 26 -12.95 -11.01 -16.87
CA GLY A 26 -13.79 -11.83 -15.98
C GLY A 26 -14.41 -11.11 -14.78
N THR A 27 -14.03 -9.85 -14.52
CA THR A 27 -14.54 -9.05 -13.39
C THR A 27 -14.91 -7.66 -13.89
N GLN A 28 -15.97 -7.09 -13.33
CA GLN A 28 -16.33 -5.68 -13.52
C GLN A 28 -15.80 -4.86 -12.35
N THR A 29 -14.94 -3.88 -12.62
CA THR A 29 -14.30 -3.04 -11.59
C THR A 29 -14.52 -1.53 -11.82
N PRO A 30 -15.76 -1.08 -12.11
CA PRO A 30 -16.03 0.23 -12.71
C PRO A 30 -15.49 1.42 -11.92
N ASN A 31 -15.45 1.33 -10.58
CA ASN A 31 -14.90 2.39 -9.74
C ASN A 31 -13.38 2.48 -9.81
N ILE A 32 -12.68 1.34 -9.85
CA ILE A 32 -11.22 1.28 -9.98
C ILE A 32 -10.82 1.66 -11.41
N ASP A 33 -11.59 1.23 -12.40
CA ASP A 33 -11.33 1.57 -13.80
C ASP A 33 -11.48 3.07 -14.05
N ARG A 34 -12.51 3.69 -13.46
CA ARG A 34 -12.70 5.15 -13.49
C ARG A 34 -11.56 5.90 -12.77
N LEU A 35 -11.02 5.34 -11.68
CA LEU A 35 -9.87 5.92 -10.99
C LEU A 35 -8.62 5.86 -11.87
N ALA A 36 -8.34 4.71 -12.50
CA ALA A 36 -7.23 4.53 -13.42
C ALA A 36 -7.32 5.47 -14.64
N ALA A 37 -8.52 5.62 -15.23
CA ALA A 37 -8.76 6.49 -16.39
C ALA A 37 -8.55 7.99 -16.11
N ARG A 38 -8.65 8.41 -14.84
CA ARG A 38 -8.45 9.80 -14.40
C ARG A 38 -7.09 10.04 -13.74
N GLY A 39 -6.23 9.01 -13.70
CA GLY A 39 -4.98 9.02 -12.97
C GLY A 39 -3.90 8.24 -13.70
N THR A 40 -3.11 7.48 -12.93
CA THR A 40 -2.02 6.67 -13.48
C THR A 40 -2.08 5.27 -12.90
N ALA A 41 -1.98 4.28 -13.78
CA ALA A 41 -1.86 2.87 -13.41
C ALA A 41 -0.43 2.38 -13.65
N PHE A 42 0.18 1.81 -12.62
CA PHE A 42 1.53 1.26 -12.70
C PHE A 42 1.45 -0.23 -13.06
N ALA A 43 1.79 -0.59 -14.30
CA ALA A 43 1.75 -1.99 -14.77
C ALA A 43 2.86 -2.88 -14.17
N ARG A 44 3.84 -2.29 -13.48
CA ARG A 44 5.01 -2.95 -12.89
C ARG A 44 5.25 -2.46 -11.46
N ALA A 45 4.30 -2.74 -10.57
CA ALA A 45 4.40 -2.46 -9.14
C ALA A 45 4.58 -3.78 -8.36
N TYR A 46 5.67 -3.90 -7.60
CA TYR A 46 6.01 -5.11 -6.85
C TYR A 46 6.00 -4.83 -5.35
N CYS A 47 5.42 -5.74 -4.58
CA CYS A 47 5.58 -5.75 -3.12
C CYS A 47 6.96 -6.26 -2.74
N GLN A 48 7.48 -5.81 -1.59
CA GLN A 48 8.81 -6.20 -1.11
C GLN A 48 8.80 -7.56 -0.39
N SER A 49 7.62 -8.10 -0.09
CA SER A 49 7.43 -9.45 0.44
C SER A 49 6.07 -10.01 -0.01
N PRO A 50 5.98 -11.32 -0.34
CA PRO A 50 4.70 -11.95 -0.68
C PRO A 50 3.83 -12.27 0.55
N ILE A 51 4.24 -11.92 1.77
CA ILE A 51 3.53 -12.20 3.03
C ILE A 51 2.95 -10.89 3.60
N CYS A 52 1.72 -10.95 4.15
CA CYS A 52 0.94 -9.78 4.57
C CYS A 52 1.70 -8.79 5.48
N THR A 53 2.15 -9.23 6.66
CA THR A 53 2.80 -8.35 7.65
C THR A 53 4.10 -7.71 7.13
N PRO A 54 5.07 -8.48 6.57
CA PRO A 54 6.28 -7.87 6.03
C PRO A 54 5.99 -6.95 4.82
N SER A 55 5.05 -7.31 3.94
CA SER A 55 4.64 -6.44 2.81
C SER A 55 4.09 -5.10 3.29
N ARG A 56 3.17 -5.14 4.27
CA ARG A 56 2.58 -3.95 4.90
C ARG A 56 3.62 -3.12 5.63
N THR A 57 4.54 -3.77 6.34
CA THR A 57 5.64 -3.08 7.02
C THR A 57 6.51 -2.33 6.02
N SER A 58 6.83 -2.94 4.87
CA SER A 58 7.66 -2.30 3.84
C SER A 58 7.02 -1.02 3.31
N PHE A 59 5.75 -1.05 2.89
CA PHE A 59 5.13 0.17 2.36
C PHE A 59 4.80 1.21 3.44
N LEU A 60 4.61 0.80 4.70
CA LEU A 60 4.39 1.74 5.80
C LEU A 60 5.68 2.42 6.28
N THR A 61 6.85 1.80 6.08
CA THR A 61 8.14 2.35 6.52
C THR A 61 8.99 2.90 5.38
N GLY A 62 8.71 2.50 4.14
CA GLY A 62 9.58 2.74 2.99
C GLY A 62 10.85 1.88 2.96
N LEU A 63 10.92 0.85 3.80
CA LEU A 63 12.10 0.00 3.96
C LEU A 63 11.89 -1.40 3.36
N TYR A 64 12.96 -2.07 2.96
CA TYR A 64 12.93 -3.48 2.61
C TYR A 64 12.83 -4.37 3.86
N PRO A 65 12.34 -5.63 3.74
CA PRO A 65 12.27 -6.58 4.86
C PRO A 65 13.57 -6.75 5.64
N ILE A 66 14.71 -6.73 4.96
CA ILE A 66 16.01 -6.81 5.60
C ILE A 66 16.36 -5.58 6.45
N ALA A 67 15.82 -4.40 6.12
CA ALA A 67 16.07 -3.19 6.90
C ALA A 67 15.12 -3.07 8.08
N HIS A 68 13.83 -3.43 7.90
CA HIS A 68 12.84 -3.33 8.97
C HIS A 68 12.68 -4.60 9.82
N GLN A 69 13.38 -5.70 9.49
CA GLN A 69 13.49 -6.92 10.31
C GLN A 69 12.16 -7.63 10.64
N VAL A 70 11.11 -7.37 9.86
CA VAL A 70 9.82 -8.08 9.96
C VAL A 70 9.74 -9.02 8.77
N HIS A 71 9.71 -10.32 9.02
CA HIS A 71 9.84 -11.35 7.97
C HIS A 71 8.62 -12.28 7.85
N GLN A 72 7.73 -12.29 8.84
CA GLN A 72 6.60 -13.22 8.90
C GLN A 72 5.38 -12.58 9.57
N ASN A 73 4.23 -13.22 9.38
CA ASN A 73 3.03 -12.91 10.14
C ASN A 73 3.17 -13.40 11.58
N GLY A 74 2.55 -12.69 12.53
CA GLY A 74 2.47 -13.16 13.90
C GLY A 74 3.80 -13.18 14.66
N ALA A 75 4.78 -12.35 14.27
CA ALA A 75 6.08 -12.24 14.95
C ALA A 75 6.01 -11.76 16.42
N GLY A 76 4.81 -11.44 16.93
CA GLY A 76 4.53 -11.09 18.32
C GLY A 76 4.99 -9.69 18.74
N THR A 77 6.01 -9.15 18.10
CA THR A 77 6.55 -7.81 18.38
C THR A 77 6.79 -7.04 17.09
N PHE A 78 6.62 -5.71 17.17
CA PHE A 78 6.95 -4.79 16.09
C PHE A 78 8.13 -3.91 16.53
N PRO A 79 9.18 -3.73 15.70
CA PRO A 79 10.37 -2.99 16.11
C PRO A 79 10.03 -1.53 16.45
N SER A 80 10.31 -1.12 17.69
CA SER A 80 9.88 0.17 18.24
C SER A 80 10.56 1.39 17.63
N HIS A 81 11.71 1.21 16.98
CA HIS A 81 12.47 2.27 16.34
C HIS A 81 11.93 2.65 14.94
N LEU A 82 11.01 1.86 14.38
CA LEU A 82 10.45 2.12 13.06
C LEU A 82 9.42 3.25 13.11
N VAL A 83 9.60 4.24 12.23
CA VAL A 83 8.63 5.32 12.03
C VAL A 83 7.76 4.99 10.83
N LEU A 84 6.44 4.93 11.06
CA LEU A 84 5.47 4.64 10.01
C LEU A 84 5.04 5.91 9.27
N LEU A 85 4.65 5.77 8.00
CA LEU A 85 4.15 6.86 7.17
C LEU A 85 3.02 7.64 7.86
N PRO A 86 1.99 7.02 8.48
CA PRO A 86 0.96 7.78 9.19
C PRO A 86 1.53 8.71 10.27
N LYS A 87 2.59 8.30 10.98
CA LYS A 87 3.25 9.16 11.98
C LYS A 87 3.97 10.34 11.32
N LEU A 88 4.63 10.11 10.19
CA LEU A 88 5.25 11.19 9.40
C LEU A 88 4.20 12.18 8.89
N MET A 89 3.09 11.69 8.38
CA MET A 89 1.96 12.50 7.92
C MET A 89 1.34 13.32 9.07
N ALA A 90 1.14 12.71 10.23
CA ALA A 90 0.65 13.41 11.42
C ALA A 90 1.60 14.54 11.87
N ASN A 91 2.91 14.27 11.88
CA ASN A 91 3.92 15.29 12.20
C ASN A 91 3.94 16.43 11.16
N ALA A 92 3.53 16.16 9.92
CA ALA A 92 3.38 17.17 8.86
C ALA A 92 2.03 17.92 8.91
N GLY A 93 1.20 17.69 9.94
CA GLY A 93 -0.07 18.40 10.15
C GLY A 93 -1.29 17.74 9.51
N TYR A 94 -1.17 16.52 8.99
CA TYR A 94 -2.32 15.75 8.49
C TYR A 94 -3.06 15.05 9.65
N TYR A 95 -4.38 14.97 9.55
CA TYR A 95 -5.14 13.99 10.31
C TYR A 95 -4.94 12.60 9.69
N THR A 96 -4.64 11.60 10.52
CA THR A 96 -4.46 10.21 10.10
C THR A 96 -5.37 9.29 10.91
N GLY A 97 -6.06 8.37 10.23
CA GLY A 97 -6.96 7.38 10.82
C GLY A 97 -7.26 6.23 9.87
#